data_AF-A0A508TK97-F1
#
_entry.id   AF-A0A508TK97-F1
#
_cell.length_a   1.000
_cell.length_b   1.000
_cell.length_c   1.000
_cell.angle_alpha   90.00
_cell.angle_beta   90.00
_cell.angle_gamma   90.00
#
_symmetry.space_group_name_H-M   'P 1'
#
loop_
_entity.id
_entity.type
_entity.pdbx_description
1 polymer ?
#
loop_
_entity_poly.entity_id
_entity_poly.type
_entity_poly.pdbx_seq_one_letter_code
_entity_poly.pdbx_strand_id
1 'polypeptide(L)' 'MLSDPKAAQLSDNVPIDTIWSILDAANELGDAHTVEACRRAIDANLRGDAAVEADLAAIAAFFA' A
#
# COMPACT_ATOMS: atom_id res chain seq x y z
N MET A 1 9.14 21.93 -21.29
CA MET A 1 8.45 21.74 -20.00
C MET A 1 7.18 20.98 -20.35
N LEU A 2 6.97 19.73 -19.96
CA LEU A 2 6.98 19.23 -18.60
C LEU A 2 7.18 17.70 -18.72
N SER A 3 8.33 17.20 -18.33
CA SER A 3 8.44 15.77 -17.99
C SER A 3 7.68 15.64 -16.69
N ASP A 4 6.55 14.94 -16.65
CA ASP A 4 5.92 14.56 -15.39
C ASP A 4 6.71 13.38 -14.81
N PRO A 5 7.59 13.56 -13.81
CA PRO A 5 8.32 12.47 -13.20
C PRO A 5 7.57 12.00 -11.94
N LYS A 6 6.24 12.14 -11.90
CA LYS A 6 5.41 11.83 -10.72
C LYS A 6 4.33 10.80 -11.03
N ALA A 7 4.66 9.81 -11.87
CA ALA A 7 3.97 8.53 -11.88
C ALA A 7 4.92 7.37 -11.53
N ALA A 8 6.22 7.65 -11.42
CA ALA A 8 7.25 6.69 -11.05
C ALA A 8 7.72 6.94 -9.61
N GLN A 9 6.82 6.70 -8.66
CA GLN A 9 7.22 6.47 -7.27
C GLN A 9 6.21 5.50 -6.62
N LEU A 10 5.93 4.41 -7.34
CA LEU A 10 5.63 3.13 -6.72
C LEU A 10 6.92 2.71 -6.03
N SER A 11 7.03 2.98 -4.74
CA SER A 11 8.03 2.34 -3.89
C SER A 11 8.01 0.84 -4.17
N ASP A 12 9.18 0.33 -4.52
CA ASP A 12 9.50 -0.86 -5.32
C ASP A 12 8.94 -2.24 -4.89
N ASN A 13 7.85 -2.38 -4.13
CA ASN A 13 7.45 -3.72 -3.67
C ASN A 13 5.98 -4.14 -3.72
N VAL A 14 4.98 -3.26 -3.89
CA VAL A 14 3.57 -3.73 -4.06
C VAL A 14 2.76 -2.73 -4.91
N PRO A 15 2.17 -3.14 -6.05
CA PRO A 15 1.25 -2.29 -6.82
C PRO A 15 0.03 -1.88 -6.00
N ILE A 16 -0.48 -0.65 -6.19
CA ILE A 16 -1.63 -0.15 -5.41
C ILE A 16 -2.88 -1.05 -5.54
N ASP A 17 -3.13 -1.60 -6.74
CA ASP A 17 -4.25 -2.55 -6.97
C ASP A 17 -4.10 -3.84 -6.15
N THR A 18 -2.86 -4.28 -5.92
CA THR A 18 -2.56 -5.41 -5.04
C THR A 18 -2.84 -5.06 -3.58
N ILE A 19 -2.55 -3.83 -3.15
CA ILE A 19 -2.86 -3.37 -1.78
C ILE A 19 -4.38 -3.37 -1.52
N TRP A 20 -5.20 -2.98 -2.51
CA TRP A 20 -6.66 -3.10 -2.40
C TRP A 20 -7.13 -4.55 -2.25
N SER A 21 -6.53 -5.47 -3.02
CA SER A 21 -6.86 -6.89 -2.92
C SER A 21 -6.44 -7.48 -1.56
N ILE A 22 -5.29 -7.08 -1.03
CA ILE A 22 -4.82 -7.48 0.31
C ILE A 22 -5.73 -6.91 1.40
N LEU A 23 -6.18 -5.66 1.26
CA LEU A 23 -7.12 -5.05 2.20
C LEU A 23 -8.40 -5.88 2.32
N ASP A 24 -8.98 -6.29 1.20
CA ASP A 24 -10.20 -7.11 1.19
C ASP A 24 -9.94 -8.47 1.86
N ALA A 25 -8.85 -9.16 1.49
CA ALA A 25 -8.48 -10.44 2.09
C ALA A 25 -8.20 -10.33 3.61
N ALA A 26 -7.51 -9.28 4.04
CA ALA A 26 -7.22 -9.03 5.46
C ALA A 26 -8.50 -8.75 6.26
N ASN A 27 -9.48 -8.05 5.68
CA ASN A 27 -10.79 -7.85 6.31
C ASN A 27 -11.56 -9.17 6.44
N GLU A 28 -11.52 -10.04 5.43
CA GLU A 28 -12.14 -11.37 5.47
C GLU A 28 -11.51 -12.27 6.54
N LEU A 29 -10.19 -12.18 6.72
CA LEU A 29 -9.44 -12.94 7.74
C LEU A 29 -9.52 -12.33 9.14
N GLY A 30 -9.97 -11.07 9.27
CA GLY A 30 -9.96 -10.34 10.54
C GLY A 30 -8.56 -9.88 10.97
N ASP A 31 -7.59 -9.79 10.06
CA ASP A 31 -6.25 -9.25 10.34
C ASP A 31 -6.28 -7.72 10.40
N ALA A 32 -6.65 -7.21 11.57
CA ALA A 32 -6.73 -5.78 11.83
C ALA A 32 -5.40 -5.04 11.62
N HIS A 33 -4.26 -5.71 11.83
CA HIS A 33 -2.95 -5.09 11.68
C HIS A 33 -2.66 -4.80 10.20
N THR A 34 -2.87 -5.79 9.34
CA THR A 34 -2.71 -5.63 7.89
C THR A 34 -3.75 -4.69 7.30
N VAL A 35 -5.00 -4.74 7.78
CA VAL A 35 -6.06 -3.79 7.36
C VAL A 35 -5.64 -2.34 7.58
N GLU A 36 -5.11 -2.01 8.76
CA GLU A 36 -4.69 -0.64 9.07
C GLU A 36 -3.45 -0.22 8.26
N ALA A 37 -2.51 -1.13 8.03
CA ALA A 37 -1.35 -0.88 7.15
C ALA A 37 -1.79 -0.58 5.71
N CYS A 38 -2.69 -1.39 5.14
CA CYS A 38 -3.25 -1.17 3.81
C CYS A 38 -3.97 0.18 3.72
N ARG A 39 -4.81 0.51 4.71
CA ARG A 39 -5.55 1.79 4.76
C ARG A 39 -4.59 2.98 4.75
N ARG A 40 -3.52 2.95 5.57
CA ARG A 40 -2.51 4.02 5.60
C ARG A 40 -1.73 4.14 4.29
N ALA A 41 -1.33 3.02 3.69
CA ALA A 41 -0.62 3.01 2.42
C ALA A 41 -1.48 3.56 1.26
N ILE A 42 -2.76 3.16 1.20
CA ILE A 42 -3.73 3.69 0.23
C ILE A 42 -3.94 5.19 0.43
N ASP A 43 -4.15 5.62 1.66
CA ASP A 43 -4.39 7.01 2.01
C ASP A 43 -3.19 7.92 1.68
N ALA A 44 -1.96 7.44 1.90
CA ALA A 44 -0.74 8.10 1.43
C ALA A 44 -0.70 8.22 -0.10
N ASN A 45 -0.98 7.12 -0.81
CA ASN A 45 -1.02 7.12 -2.28
C ASN A 45 -2.09 8.09 -2.84
N LEU A 46 -3.27 8.16 -2.21
CA LEU A 46 -4.35 9.08 -2.60
C LEU A 46 -3.98 10.55 -2.36
N ARG A 47 -3.14 10.85 -1.37
CA ARG A 47 -2.54 12.18 -1.16
C ARG A 47 -1.38 12.49 -2.11
N GLY A 48 -0.90 11.49 -2.85
CA GLY A 48 0.31 11.61 -3.67
C GLY A 48 1.59 11.67 -2.84
N ASP A 49 1.54 11.09 -1.63
CA ASP A 49 2.64 10.85 -0.70
C ASP A 49 3.14 9.41 -0.81
N ALA A 50 4.35 9.15 -0.34
CA ALA A 50 4.87 7.79 -0.22
C ALA A 50 4.30 7.10 1.02
N ALA A 51 3.97 5.81 0.89
CA ALA A 51 3.59 4.97 2.03
C ALA A 51 4.78 4.83 2.99
N VAL A 52 4.47 4.69 4.28
CA VAL A 52 5.49 4.46 5.31
C VAL A 52 6.08 3.06 5.14
N GLU A 53 7.39 2.92 5.26
CA GLU A 53 8.10 1.64 5.07
C GLU A 53 7.57 0.53 5.99
N ALA A 54 7.21 0.87 7.23
CA ALA A 54 6.60 -0.07 8.17
C ALA A 54 5.25 -0.62 7.69
N ASP A 55 4.42 0.21 7.02
CA ASP A 55 3.15 -0.24 6.46
C ASP A 55 3.40 -1.16 5.26
N LEU A 56 4.36 -0.83 4.39
CA LEU A 56 4.74 -1.68 3.27
C LEU A 56 5.30 -3.03 3.73
N ALA A 57 6.10 -3.06 4.80
CA ALA A 57 6.61 -4.29 5.38
C ALA A 57 5.50 -5.17 5.95
N ALA A 58 4.51 -4.58 6.63
CA ALA A 58 3.34 -5.30 7.13
C ALA A 58 2.51 -5.91 5.98
N ILE A 59 2.27 -5.13 4.91
CA ILE A 59 1.56 -5.59 3.71
C ILE A 59 2.32 -6.72 3.02
N ALA A 60 3.64 -6.59 2.87
CA ALA A 60 4.48 -7.63 2.25
C ALA A 60 4.51 -8.94 3.05
N ALA A 61 4.40 -8.85 4.38
CA ALA A 61 4.37 -10.01 5.27
C ALA A 61 3.04 -10.77 5.23
N PHE A 62 1.97 -10.23 4.65
CA PHE A 62 0.65 -10.87 4.59
C PHE A 62 0.66 -12.24 3.88
N PHE A 63 1.56 -12.43 2.90
CA PHE A 63 1.70 -13.68 2.14
C PHE A 63 2.92 -14.53 2.55
N ALA A 64 3.65 -14.13 3.58
CA ALA A 64 4.83 -14.85 4.08
C ALA A 64 4.44 -15.96 5.06
#